data_AF-K2E1G7-F1
#
_entry.id   AF-K2E1G7-F1
#
_cell.length_a   1.000
_cell.length_b   1.000
_cell.length_c   1.000
_cell.angle_alpha   90.00
_cell.angle_beta   90.00
_cell.angle_gamma   90.00
#
_symmetry.space_group_name_H-M   'P 1'
#
loop_
_entity.id
_entity.type
_entity.pdbx_description
1 polymer ?
#
loop_
_entity_poly.entity_id
_entity_poly.type
_entity_poly.pdbx_seq_one_letter_code
_entity_poly.pdbx_strand_id
1 'polypeptide(L)' 'MSLIPSINKYVGDTCFPATKQEIIDKAKEHEAPDQVIEVLNELPEVKFYGMTDLLRFIIP' A
#
# COMPACT_ATOMS: atom_id res chain seq x y z
N MET A 1 -2.06 1.11 -17.94
CA MET A 1 -3.02 0.72 -16.88
C MET A 1 -2.59 1.45 -15.61
N SER A 2 -3.42 2.30 -15.02
CA SER A 2 -2.99 3.11 -13.87
C SER A 2 -2.97 2.24 -12.60
N LEU A 3 -1.85 2.17 -11.89
CA LEU A 3 -1.67 1.35 -10.67
C LEU A 3 -2.52 1.84 -9.48
N ILE A 4 -2.84 3.13 -9.49
CA ILE A 4 -3.38 3.89 -8.36
C ILE A 4 -4.76 3.40 -7.89
N PRO A 5 -5.78 3.20 -8.76
CA PRO A 5 -7.07 2.67 -8.31
C PRO A 5 -6.97 1.24 -7.76
N SER A 6 -5.94 0.49 -8.16
CA SER A 6 -5.75 -0.89 -7.73
C SER A 6 -5.27 -0.98 -6.29
N ILE A 7 -4.33 -0.12 -5.87
CA ILE A 7 -3.80 -0.14 -4.48
C ILE A 7 -4.93 0.07 -3.47
N ASN A 8 -5.86 0.99 -3.74
CA ASN A 8 -6.97 1.24 -2.84
C ASN A 8 -7.88 0.02 -2.59
N LYS A 9 -8.01 -0.85 -3.59
CA LYS A 9 -8.76 -2.10 -3.45
C LYS A 9 -8.08 -3.11 -2.49
N TYR A 10 -6.76 -3.08 -2.43
CA TYR A 10 -5.99 -4.08 -1.67
C TYR A 10 -5.63 -3.61 -0.25
N VAL A 11 -5.50 -2.30 -0.03
CA VAL A 11 -5.10 -1.76 1.28
C VAL A 11 -6.10 -0.76 1.88
N GLY A 12 -7.27 -0.58 1.27
CA GLY A 12 -8.29 0.38 1.73
C GLY A 12 -8.88 0.06 3.11
N ASP A 13 -8.95 -1.21 3.50
CA ASP A 13 -9.42 -1.68 4.81
C ASP A 13 -8.30 -1.79 5.86
N THR A 14 -7.13 -1.21 5.59
CA THR A 14 -6.02 -1.22 6.55
C THR A 14 -6.35 -0.35 7.77
N CYS A 15 -6.15 -0.90 8.97
CA CYS A 15 -6.27 -0.14 10.22
C CYS A 15 -5.02 0.73 10.40
N PHE A 16 -5.10 2.00 10.01
CA PHE A 16 -4.04 2.97 10.25
C PHE A 16 -4.01 3.42 11.73
N PRO A 17 -2.83 3.71 12.31
CA PRO A 17 -1.52 3.72 11.68
C PRO A 17 -0.96 2.32 11.43
N ALA A 18 -0.43 2.10 10.24
CA ALA A 18 0.10 0.81 9.81
C ALA A 18 1.55 0.94 9.34
N THR A 19 2.33 -0.12 9.56
CA THR A 19 3.69 -0.22 9.03
C THR A 19 3.70 -0.68 7.57
N LYS A 20 4.81 -0.43 6.85
CA LYS A 20 5.03 -0.96 5.49
C LYS A 20 4.71 -2.45 5.41
N GLN A 21 5.18 -3.22 6.38
CA GLN A 21 5.00 -4.67 6.41
C GLN A 21 3.52 -5.06 6.54
N GLU A 22 2.77 -4.39 7.41
CA GLU A 22 1.32 -4.64 7.56
C GLU A 22 0.53 -4.30 6.30
N ILE A 23 0.91 -3.22 5.61
CA ILE A 23 0.29 -2.83 4.34
C ILE A 23 0.56 -3.88 3.26
N ILE A 24 1.80 -4.39 3.19
CA ILE A 24 2.17 -5.46 2.25
C ILE A 24 1.42 -6.74 2.59
N ASP A 25 1.31 -7.10 3.87
CA ASP A 25 0.57 -8.28 4.31
C ASP A 25 -0.90 -8.18 3.92
N LYS A 26 -1.53 -7.02 4.17
CA LYS A 26 -2.91 -6.73 3.77
C LYS A 26 -3.11 -6.82 2.26
N ALA A 27 -2.17 -6.26 1.50
CA ALA A 27 -2.20 -6.35 0.04
C ALA A 27 -2.12 -7.81 -0.44
N LYS A 28 -1.25 -8.63 0.17
CA LYS A 28 -1.14 -10.06 -0.12
C LYS A 28 -2.41 -10.84 0.27
N GLU A 29 -3.00 -10.54 1.42
CA GLU A 29 -4.29 -11.14 1.84
C GLU A 29 -5.39 -10.88 0.81
N HIS A 30 -5.36 -9.72 0.15
CA HIS A 30 -6.33 -9.35 -0.89
C HIS A 30 -5.90 -9.78 -2.30
N GLU A 31 -4.94 -10.70 -2.42
CA GLU A 31 -4.41 -11.22 -3.68
C GLU A 31 -3.90 -10.10 -4.61
N ALA A 32 -3.23 -9.09 -4.05
CA ALA A 32 -2.66 -8.02 -4.83
C ALA A 32 -1.62 -8.56 -5.84
N PRO A 33 -1.62 -8.04 -7.08
CA PRO A 33 -0.66 -8.44 -8.08
C PRO A 33 0.76 -8.05 -7.67
N ASP A 34 1.77 -8.80 -8.14
CA ASP A 34 3.18 -8.62 -7.77
C ASP A 34 3.64 -7.18 -7.96
N GLN A 35 3.18 -6.50 -9.03
CA GLN A 35 3.52 -5.11 -9.31
C GLN A 35 3.05 -4.13 -8.20
N VAL A 36 1.92 -4.42 -7.53
CA VAL A 36 1.48 -3.64 -6.35
C VAL A 36 2.41 -3.93 -5.17
N ILE A 37 2.76 -5.18 -4.95
CA ILE A 37 3.66 -5.58 -3.87
C ILE A 37 5.06 -4.97 -4.06
N GLU A 38 5.59 -4.92 -5.28
CA GLU A 38 6.86 -4.27 -5.60
C GLU A 38 6.84 -2.79 -5.21
N VAL A 39 5.82 -2.04 -5.62
CA VAL A 39 5.67 -0.63 -5.27
C VAL A 39 5.55 -0.42 -3.76
N LEU A 40 4.81 -1.29 -3.06
CA LEU A 40 4.72 -1.23 -1.61
C LEU A 40 6.05 -1.58 -0.92
N ASN A 41 6.91 -2.40 -1.54
CA ASN A 41 8.24 -2.71 -1.01
C ASN A 41 9.21 -1.54 -1.13
N GLU A 42 9.09 -0.71 -2.17
CA GLU A 42 9.88 0.51 -2.37
C GLU A 42 9.56 1.62 -1.37
N LEU A 43 8.47 1.49 -0.62
CA LEU A 43 8.12 2.43 0.43
C LEU A 43 9.17 2.46 1.55
N PRO A 44 9.38 3.63 2.18
CA PRO A 44 10.26 3.73 3.33
C PRO A 44 9.70 2.95 4.52
N GLU A 45 10.59 2.48 5.42
CA GLU A 45 10.20 1.82 6.68
C GLU A 45 9.71 2.84 7.71
N VAL A 46 8.57 3.45 7.42
CA VAL A 46 7.87 4.41 8.28
C VAL A 46 6.48 3.90 8.64
N LYS A 47 5.86 4.52 9.63
CA LYS A 47 4.43 4.33 9.91
C LYS A 47 3.62 5.28 9.05
N PHE A 48 2.69 4.71 8.31
CA PHE A 48 1.70 5.46 7.55
C PHE A 48 0.50 5.70 8.44
N TYR A 49 0.00 6.92 8.45
CA TYR A 49 -1.16 7.31 9.29
C TYR A 49 -2.49 7.31 8.52
N GLY A 50 -2.44 7.00 7.22
CA GLY A 50 -3.63 6.94 6.39
C GLY A 50 -3.29 6.68 4.93
N MET A 51 -4.36 6.48 4.17
CA MET A 51 -4.27 6.22 2.73
C MET A 51 -3.59 7.35 1.96
N THR A 52 -3.91 8.60 2.28
CA THR A 52 -3.35 9.78 1.62
C THR A 52 -1.84 9.88 1.81
N ASP A 53 -1.34 9.51 2.99
CA ASP A 53 0.09 9.50 3.30
C ASP A 53 0.79 8.45 2.44
N LEU A 54 0.26 7.22 2.44
CA LEU A 54 0.72 6.11 1.61
C LEU A 54 0.77 6.46 0.11
N LEU A 55 -0.32 7.02 -0.42
CA LEU A 55 -0.43 7.44 -1.82
C LEU A 55 0.57 8.53 -2.18
N ARG A 56 0.96 9.40 -1.23
CA ARG A 56 1.95 10.46 -1.45
C ARG A 56 3.35 9.91 -1.71
N PHE A 57 3.67 8.72 -1.20
CA PHE A 57 4.95 8.07 -1.48
C PHE A 57 4.95 7.28 -2.78
N ILE A 58 3.77 6.90 -3.28
CA ILE A 58 3.61 6.11 -4.51
C ILE A 58 3.46 7.03 -5.74
N ILE A 59 2.86 8.20 -5.55
CA ILE A 59 2.64 9.18 -6.61
C ILE A 59 3.77 10.24 -6.52
N PRO A 60 4.58 10.41 -7.58
CA PRO A 60 5.56 11.50 -7.64
C PRO A 60 4.91 12.89 -7.73
#